data_AF-A0A4Q3J5P9-F1
#
_entry.id   AF-A0A4Q3J5P9-F1
#
_cell.length_a   1.000
_cell.length_b   1.000
_cell.length_c   1.000
_cell.angle_alpha   90.00
_cell.angle_beta   90.00
_cell.angle_gamma   90.00
#
_symmetry.space_group_name_H-M   'P 1'
#
loop_
_entity.id
_entity.type
_entity.pdbx_description
1 polymer ?
#
loop_
_entity_poly.entity_id
_entity_poly.type
_entity_poly.pdbx_seq_one_letter_code
_entity_poly.pdbx_strand_id
1 'polypeptide(L)' 'SNVPGPAEARSYAGFRQRNNYPVPIIGSGRFLNITSRRSGDNLDMGVIADAEKIADAGRIAALFAAALDELETIA' A
#
# COMPACT_ATOMS: atom_id res chain seq x y z
N SER A 1 4.44 6.27 5.15
CA SER A 1 4.68 5.64 6.46
C SER A 1 4.86 4.14 6.31
N ASN A 2 5.56 3.49 7.23
CA ASN A 2 5.64 2.02 7.30
C ASN A 2 5.11 1.58 8.66
N VAL A 3 3.92 0.99 8.67
CA VAL A 3 3.20 0.65 9.90
C VAL A 3 3.24 -0.87 10.08
N PRO A 4 3.69 -1.37 11.24
CA PRO A 4 3.65 -2.80 11.52
C PRO A 4 2.22 -3.37 11.41
N GLY A 5 2.15 -4.66 11.11
CA GLY A 5 0.90 -5.41 11.09
C GLY A 5 1.13 -6.86 11.46
N PRO A 6 0.04 -7.61 11.73
CA PRO A 6 0.14 -9.01 12.15
C PRO A 6 0.78 -9.87 11.05
N ALA A 7 1.70 -10.75 11.44
CA ALA A 7 2.31 -11.73 10.56
C ALA A 7 1.43 -12.98 10.40
N GLU A 8 0.57 -13.26 11.39
CA GLU A 8 -0.42 -14.31 11.30
C GLU A 8 -1.60 -13.95 10.39
N ALA A 9 -2.14 -14.95 9.71
CA ALA A 9 -3.38 -14.81 8.95
C ALA A 9 -4.54 -14.43 9.87
N ARG A 10 -5.41 -13.52 9.41
CA ARG A 10 -6.59 -13.06 10.15
C ARG A 10 -7.87 -13.56 9.47
N SER A 11 -8.89 -13.83 10.29
CA SER A 11 -10.23 -14.17 9.83
C SER A 11 -11.28 -13.48 10.68
N TYR A 12 -12.43 -13.17 10.08
CA TYR A 12 -13.60 -12.65 10.76
C TYR A 12 -14.81 -13.50 10.38
N ALA A 13 -15.50 -14.11 11.35
CA ALA A 13 -16.68 -14.95 11.12
C ALA A 13 -16.49 -16.03 10.04
N GLY A 14 -15.33 -16.69 10.00
CA GLY A 14 -15.00 -17.72 9.01
C GLY A 14 -14.47 -17.19 7.68
N PHE A 15 -14.46 -15.87 7.44
CA PHE A 15 -13.91 -15.27 6.24
C PHE A 15 -12.44 -14.86 6.46
N ARG A 16 -11.54 -15.36 5.60
CA ARG A 16 -10.11 -14.98 5.62
C ARG A 16 -9.91 -13.57 5.06
N GLN A 17 -9.21 -12.71 5.80
CA GLN A 17 -8.71 -11.45 5.28
C GLN A 17 -7.60 -11.73 4.27
N ARG A 18 -7.77 -11.24 3.04
CA ARG A 18 -6.75 -11.38 1.99
C ARG A 18 -5.73 -10.24 2.07
N ASN A 19 -6.22 -9.01 2.11
CA ASN A 19 -5.40 -7.80 2.10
C ASN A 19 -5.94 -6.77 3.11
N ASN A 20 -5.13 -5.78 3.44
CA ASN A 20 -5.40 -4.72 4.39
C ASN A 20 -4.71 -3.42 3.95
N TYR A 21 -5.28 -2.76 2.95
CA TYR A 21 -4.74 -1.53 2.39
C TYR A 21 -4.99 -0.33 3.32
N PRO A 22 -3.95 0.34 3.84
CA PRO A 22 -4.12 1.51 4.67
C PRO A 22 -4.54 2.72 3.83
N VAL A 23 -5.47 3.53 4.34
CA VAL A 23 -5.85 4.82 3.74
C VAL A 23 -5.45 5.93 4.74
N PRO A 24 -4.25 6.52 4.63
CA PRO A 24 -3.78 7.52 5.58
C PRO A 24 -4.39 8.89 5.27
N ILE A 25 -4.25 9.84 6.20
CA ILE A 25 -4.61 11.24 5.93
C ILE A 25 -3.57 11.92 5.02
N ILE A 26 -4.00 12.89 4.23
CA ILE A 26 -3.10 13.86 3.60
C ILE A 26 -2.92 15.02 4.58
N GLY A 27 -1.72 15.10 5.18
CA GLY A 27 -1.39 16.16 6.13
C GLY A 27 -1.25 17.53 5.45
N SER A 28 -1.34 18.60 6.24
CA SER A 28 -1.16 19.97 5.73
C SER A 28 0.14 20.14 4.94
N GLY A 29 0.07 20.85 3.82
CA GLY A 29 1.20 21.10 2.92
C GLY A 29 1.65 19.89 2.08
N ARG A 30 0.87 18.81 2.03
CA ARG A 30 1.16 17.61 1.23
C ARG A 30 0.02 17.31 0.27
N PHE A 31 0.33 16.59 -0.80
CA PHE A 31 -0.66 16.15 -1.79
C PHE A 31 -0.63 14.64 -2.05
N LEU A 32 0.34 13.91 -1.46
CA LEU A 32 0.53 12.48 -1.61
C LEU A 32 0.89 11.87 -0.25
N ASN A 33 0.30 10.73 0.06
CA ASN A 33 0.74 9.89 1.17
C ASN A 33 0.74 8.42 0.73
N ILE A 34 1.90 7.78 0.87
CA ILE A 34 2.07 6.34 0.64
C ILE A 34 2.30 5.68 1.99
N THR A 35 1.49 4.69 2.33
CA THR A 35 1.62 3.94 3.58
C THR A 35 1.63 2.45 3.34
N SER A 36 2.59 1.75 3.94
CA SER A 36 2.68 0.30 3.90
C SER A 36 2.20 -0.32 5.21
N ARG A 37 1.65 -1.54 5.12
CA ARG A 37 1.26 -2.36 6.27
C ARG A 37 1.43 -3.84 5.95
N ARG A 38 1.92 -4.60 6.93
CA ARG A 38 1.92 -6.07 6.85
C ARG A 38 0.51 -6.64 7.07
N SER A 39 0.10 -7.63 6.26
CA SER A 39 -1.12 -8.41 6.44
C SER A 39 -0.86 -9.88 6.13
N GLY A 40 -0.50 -10.65 7.14
CA GLY A 40 -0.06 -12.03 6.94
C GLY A 40 1.27 -12.06 6.17
N ASP A 41 1.26 -12.73 5.03
CA ASP A 41 2.40 -12.82 4.10
C ASP A 41 2.52 -11.60 3.17
N ASN A 42 1.50 -10.72 3.14
CA ASN A 42 1.47 -9.57 2.24
C ASN A 42 2.12 -8.33 2.87
N LEU A 43 2.78 -7.54 2.03
CA LEU A 43 3.08 -6.12 2.28
C LEU A 43 2.08 -5.28 1.47
N ASP A 44 1.00 -4.87 2.11
CA ASP A 44 -0.05 -4.07 1.47
C ASP A 44 0.33 -2.59 1.43
N MET A 45 0.16 -1.98 0.27
CA MET A 45 0.53 -0.60 -0.01
C MET A 45 -0.71 0.25 -0.30
N GLY A 46 -0.88 1.33 0.45
CA GLY A 46 -1.92 2.33 0.21
C GLY A 46 -1.32 3.60 -0.39
N VAL A 47 -1.95 4.11 -1.45
CA VAL A 47 -1.64 5.39 -2.09
C VAL A 47 -2.88 6.27 -2.03
N ILE A 48 -2.76 7.41 -1.37
CA ILE A 48 -3.80 8.44 -1.37
C ILE A 48 -3.19 9.76 -1.83
N ALA A 49 -3.92 10.48 -2.65
CA ALA A 49 -3.49 11.76 -3.17
C ALA A 49 -4.65 12.74 -3.31
N ASP A 50 -4.31 14.03 -3.32
CA ASP A 50 -5.22 15.07 -3.77
C ASP A 50 -5.36 14.94 -5.29
N ALA A 51 -6.57 14.68 -5.76
CA ALA A 51 -6.84 14.35 -7.16
C ALA A 51 -6.65 15.55 -8.11
N GLU A 52 -6.76 16.80 -7.63
CA GLU A 52 -6.54 17.99 -8.45
C GLU A 52 -5.04 18.29 -8.61
N LYS A 53 -4.22 17.88 -7.65
CA LYS A 53 -2.76 18.10 -7.68
C LYS A 53 -2.00 16.93 -8.26
N ILE A 54 -2.52 15.71 -8.08
CA ILE A 54 -1.90 14.46 -8.54
C ILE A 54 -3.00 13.54 -9.08
N ALA A 55 -3.18 13.54 -10.40
CA ALA A 55 -4.20 12.74 -11.07
C ALA A 55 -3.81 11.24 -11.20
N ASP A 56 -2.53 10.91 -11.04
CA ASP A 56 -1.96 9.62 -11.43
C ASP A 56 -1.78 8.62 -10.27
N ALA A 57 -2.56 8.74 -9.19
CA ALA A 57 -2.40 7.89 -7.99
C ALA A 57 -2.44 6.38 -8.31
N GLY A 58 -3.31 5.95 -9.24
CA GLY A 58 -3.36 4.56 -9.70
C GLY A 58 -2.10 4.10 -10.43
N ARG A 59 -1.48 4.98 -11.24
CA ARG A 59 -0.21 4.70 -11.91
C ARG A 59 0.93 4.57 -10.89
N ILE A 60 0.97 5.43 -9.88
CA ILE A 60 1.95 5.34 -8.78
C ILE A 60 1.85 3.96 -8.09
N ALA A 61 0.63 3.49 -7.80
CA ALA A 61 0.45 2.18 -7.19
C ALA A 61 0.94 1.03 -8.09
N ALA A 62 0.70 1.09 -9.40
CA ALA A 62 1.16 0.08 -10.35
C ALA A 62 2.70 0.02 -10.46
N LEU A 63 3.38 1.17 -10.29
CA LEU A 63 4.84 1.23 -10.35
C LEU A 63 5.53 0.47 -9.20
N PHE A 64 4.84 0.17 -8.10
CA PHE A 64 5.44 -0.63 -7.02
C PHE A 64 5.75 -2.06 -7.45
N ALA A 65 4.82 -2.70 -8.16
CA ALA A 65 5.03 -4.04 -8.70
C ALA A 65 6.10 -4.02 -9.79
N ALA A 66 6.01 -3.06 -10.73
CA ALA A 66 6.99 -2.94 -11.80
C ALA A 66 8.42 -2.72 -11.29
N ALA A 67 8.60 -1.94 -10.22
CA ALA A 67 9.91 -1.72 -9.61
C ALA A 67 10.46 -2.97 -8.91
N LEU A 68 9.59 -3.81 -8.32
CA LEU A 68 9.99 -5.10 -7.75
C LEU A 68 10.40 -6.07 -8.87
N ASP A 69 9.59 -6.15 -9.93
CA ASP A 69 9.89 -6.99 -11.09
C ASP A 69 11.26 -6.61 -11.68
N GLU A 70 11.54 -5.31 -11.86
CA GLU A 70 12.85 -4.81 -12.32
C GLU A 70 13.98 -5.23 -11.38
N LEU A 71 13.80 -5.07 -10.07
CA LEU A 71 14.79 -5.46 -9.07
C LEU A 71 15.10 -6.96 -9.12
N GLU A 72 14.09 -7.81 -9.28
CA GLU A 72 14.24 -9.25 -9.38
C GLU A 72 14.99 -9.70 -10.64
N THR A 73 15.05 -8.87 -11.70
CA THR A 73 15.86 -9.19 -12.89
C THR A 73 17.36 -8.97 -12.73
N ILE A 74 17.77 -8.15 -11.74
CA ILE A 74 19.18 -7.79 -11.51
C ILE A 74 19.76 -8.38 -10.21
N ALA A 75 18.93 -9.03 -9.41
CA ALA A 75 19.32 -9.72 -8.17
C ALA A 75 19.79 -11.16 -8.46
#